data_AF-A0A352RRH5-F1
#
_entry.id   AF-A0A352RRH5-F1
#
_cell.length_a   1.000
_cell.length_b   1.000
_cell.length_c   1.000
_cell.angle_alpha   90.00
_cell.angle_beta   90.00
_cell.angle_gamma   90.00
#
_symmetry.space_group_name_H-M   'P 1'
#
loop_
_entity.id
_entity.type
_entity.pdbx_description
1 polymer ?
#
loop_
_entity_poly.entity_id
_entity_poly.type
_entity_poly.pdbx_seq_one_letter_code
_entity_poly.pdbx_strand_id
1 'polypeptide(L)' 'VVNIDCVASAATQSLGRLSLKLRNRPESLAVARQYAHLFKQM' A
#
# COMPACT_ATOMS: atom_id res chain seq x y z
N VAL A 1 -7.60 -4.71 -7.50
CA VAL A 1 -7.82 -3.26 -7.67
C VAL A 1 -8.06 -2.66 -6.29
N VAL A 2 -7.49 -1.49 -5.97
CA VAL A 2 -7.66 -0.79 -4.69
C VAL A 2 -8.14 0.63 -4.95
N ASN A 3 -8.99 1.17 -4.07
CA ASN A 3 -9.42 2.56 -4.14
C ASN A 3 -8.40 3.46 -3.42
N ILE A 4 -7.83 4.44 -4.13
CA ILE A 4 -6.79 5.35 -3.63
C ILE A 4 -7.30 6.23 -2.48
N ASP A 5 -8.56 6.66 -2.51
CA ASP A 5 -9.19 7.47 -1.47
C ASP A 5 -9.30 6.73 -0.13
N CYS A 6 -9.36 5.39 -0.18
CA CYS A 6 -9.40 4.56 1.01
C CYS A 6 -8.02 4.28 1.62
N VAL A 7 -6.93 4.62 0.92
CA VAL A 7 -5.56 4.41 1.41
C VAL A 7 -5.16 5.56 2.32
N ALA A 8 -4.68 5.21 3.51
CA ALA A 8 -4.17 6.14 4.50
C ALA A 8 -2.68 6.41 4.31
N SER A 9 -1.91 5.35 4.07
CA SER A 9 -0.46 5.44 3.91
C SER A 9 0.11 4.21 3.21
N ALA A 10 1.24 4.39 2.54
CA ALA A 10 2.04 3.34 1.94
C ALA A 10 3.38 3.22 2.68
N ALA A 11 3.76 2.01 3.10
CA ALA A 11 5.03 1.75 3.77
C ALA A 11 5.81 0.66 3.04
N THR A 12 7.04 0.94 2.63
CA THR A 12 7.93 -0.07 2.05
C THR A 12 8.36 -1.06 3.12
N GLN A 13 8.11 -2.33 2.87
CA GLN A 13 8.57 -3.44 3.68
C GLN A 13 9.85 -4.04 3.09
N SER A 14 10.43 -4.99 3.84
CA SER A 14 11.56 -5.80 3.43
C SER A 14 11.36 -6.43 2.03
N LEU A 15 12.46 -6.61 1.30
CA LEU A 15 12.48 -7.22 -0.05
C LEU A 15 11.71 -6.43 -1.13
N GLY A 16 11.44 -5.14 -0.90
CA GLY A 16 10.77 -4.27 -1.88
C GLY A 16 9.28 -4.55 -2.02
N ARG A 17 8.67 -5.23 -1.04
CA ARG A 17 7.21 -5.30 -0.90
C ARG A 17 6.71 -4.00 -0.30
N LEU A 18 5.43 -3.71 -0.45
CA LEU A 18 4.84 -2.50 0.09
C LEU A 18 3.58 -2.87 0.87
N SER A 19 3.34 -2.21 2.00
CA SER A 19 2.14 -2.37 2.82
C SER A 19 1.27 -1.14 2.65
N LEU A 20 -0.02 -1.32 2.39
CA LEU A 20 -1.00 -0.24 2.43
C LEU A 20 -1.78 -0.33 3.73
N LYS A 21 -1.84 0.80 4.44
CA LYS A 21 -2.78 0.99 5.54
C LYS A 21 -4.03 1.66 4.99
N LEU A 22 -5.20 1.16 5.35
CA LEU A 22 -6.48 1.72 4.91
C LEU A 22 -7.06 2.65 5.99
N ARG A 23 -7.80 3.69 5.59
CA ARG A 23 -8.37 4.69 6.51
C ARG A 23 -9.46 4.11 7.42
N ASN A 24 -10.31 3.27 6.85
CA ASN A 24 -11.52 2.77 7.53
C ASN A 24 -11.48 1.27 7.80
N ARG A 25 -10.29 0.66 7.76
CA ARG A 25 -10.11 -0.76 8.02
C ARG A 25 -8.85 -1.06 8.82
N PRO A 26 -8.91 -2.04 9.75
CA PRO A 26 -7.76 -2.45 10.54
C PRO A 26 -6.76 -3.30 9.73
N GLU A 27 -7.20 -3.87 8.62
CA GLU A 27 -6.38 -4.71 7.73
C GLU A 27 -5.35 -3.89 6.94
N SER A 28 -4.15 -4.45 6.80
CA SER A 28 -3.10 -3.94 5.94
C SER A 28 -2.99 -4.81 4.69
N LEU A 29 -2.94 -4.19 3.52
CA LEU A 29 -2.85 -4.89 2.24
C LEU A 29 -1.39 -4.98 1.78
N ALA A 30 -0.94 -6.20 1.50
CA ALA A 30 0.36 -6.43 0.90
C ALA A 30 0.30 -6.14 -0.61
N VAL A 31 1.21 -5.30 -1.07
CA VAL A 31 1.42 -4.94 -2.48
C VAL A 31 2.68 -5.62 -2.96
N ALA A 32 2.56 -6.35 -4.07
CA ALA A 32 3.69 -6.98 -4.73
C ALA A 32 4.66 -5.91 -5.28
N ARG A 33 5.96 -6.21 -5.25
CA ARG A 33 7.03 -5.30 -5.70
C ARG A 33 6.77 -4.69 -7.09
N GLN A 34 6.22 -5.47 -8.01
CA GLN A 34 5.89 -5.03 -9.36
C GLN A 34 4.92 -3.83 -9.40
N TYR A 35 4.03 -3.71 -8.41
CA TYR A 35 3.05 -2.62 -8.30
C TYR A 35 3.43 -1.54 -7.30
N ALA A 36 4.53 -1.72 -6.54
CA ALA A 36 4.93 -0.78 -5.49
C ALA A 36 5.19 0.64 -6.05
N HIS A 37 5.62 0.75 -7.31
CA HIS A 37 5.85 2.04 -7.97
C HIS A 37 4.60 2.92 -8.07
N LEU A 38 3.41 2.32 -8.11
CA LEU A 38 2.12 3.04 -8.17
C LEU A 38 1.82 3.81 -6.87
N PHE A 39 2.50 3.47 -5.77
CA PHE A 39 2.25 4.02 -4.43
C PHE A 39 3.46 4.80 -3.88
N LYS A 40 4.47 5.10 -4.70
CA LYS A 40 5.71 5.78 -4.26
C LYS A 40 5.55 7.26 -3.94
N GLN A 41 4.48 7.90 -4.41
CA GLN A 41 4.21 9.33 -4.21
C GLN A 41 3.09 9.59 -3.19
N MET A 42 2.66 8.54 -2.47
CA MET A 42 1.70 8.64 -1.36
C MET A 42 2.37 9.04 -0.06
#